data_AF-A0A8S4HGZ4-F1
#
_entry.id   AF-A0A8S4HGZ4-F1
#
_cell.length_a   1.000
_cell.length_b   1.000
_cell.length_c   1.000
_cell.angle_alpha   90.00
_cell.angle_beta   90.00
_cell.angle_gamma   90.00
#
_symmetry.space_group_name_H-M   'P 1'
#
loop_
_entity.id
_entity.type
_entity.pdbx_description
1 polymer ?
#
loop_
_entity_poly.entity_id
_entity_poly.type
_entity_poly.pdbx_seq_one_letter_code
_entity_poly.pdbx_strand_id
1 'polypeptide(L)'
;MGCNTKIDYDTYDFFDNAIKYIESSDNLNSNTTILDAQDNCTTFSKVYTSSNIAIGKKLCELFIKLYRSFTNVTQESHEDYKKEWHFLNYWLNINISEKKLNEDTCATNFCEGLGNHCIYTFFMTSFPPPIIYNIREEDLNKMNLLYGLYENYRTVNNILSKTQDDKLDLLLKTSTKCCSDYTEAKYLCNGGNNKFCIQLEKFKTKYEELYSTVNGKDPEYSKNFIKLSECKNNNIMTTTLVGTTVGLVPLLVGLYKYGSNDGEMRNIMLMDQESGHISSQKGIYNIKYHSV
;
A
#
# COMPACT_ATOMS: atom_id res chain seq x y z
N MET A 1 14.05 7.70 -18.02
CA MET A 1 13.15 8.71 -18.63
C MET A 1 11.98 8.80 -17.66
N GLY A 2 11.77 9.96 -17.01
CA GLY A 2 10.88 10.03 -15.85
C GLY A 2 9.43 9.65 -16.15
N CYS A 3 8.73 9.10 -15.15
CA CYS A 3 7.33 8.74 -15.28
C CYS A 3 6.44 9.99 -15.43
N ASN A 4 5.55 9.99 -16.42
CA ASN A 4 4.57 11.05 -16.56
C ASN A 4 3.45 10.85 -15.52
N THR A 5 3.41 11.72 -14.51
CA THR A 5 2.42 11.64 -13.44
C THR A 5 1.15 12.42 -13.77
N LYS A 6 -0.01 11.85 -13.48
CA LYS A 6 -1.31 12.54 -13.59
C LYS A 6 -2.21 12.17 -12.41
N ILE A 7 -3.34 12.85 -12.29
CA ILE A 7 -4.45 12.44 -11.43
C ILE A 7 -5.73 12.51 -12.25
N ASP A 8 -6.48 11.41 -12.25
CA ASP A 8 -7.85 11.41 -12.73
C ASP A 8 -8.78 11.62 -11.53
N TYR A 9 -9.70 12.56 -11.66
CA TYR A 9 -10.65 12.96 -10.62
C TYR A 9 -11.48 11.76 -10.10
N ASP A 10 -11.78 10.81 -10.98
CA ASP A 10 -12.58 9.61 -10.66
C ASP A 10 -11.77 8.53 -9.92
N THR A 11 -10.45 8.69 -9.77
CA THR A 11 -9.60 7.68 -9.11
C THR A 11 -9.91 7.53 -7.63
N TYR A 12 -10.41 8.56 -6.98
CA TYR A 12 -10.85 8.47 -5.59
C TYR A 12 -12.15 7.67 -5.41
N ASP A 13 -12.87 7.33 -6.48
CA ASP A 13 -14.18 6.68 -6.37
C ASP A 13 -14.07 5.20 -5.97
N PHE A 14 -12.87 4.60 -6.02
CA PHE A 14 -12.68 3.25 -5.46
C PHE A 14 -12.92 3.20 -3.94
N PHE A 15 -12.78 4.33 -3.23
CA PHE A 15 -13.02 4.39 -1.78
C PHE A 15 -14.47 4.10 -1.38
N ASP A 16 -15.42 4.21 -2.33
CA ASP A 16 -16.80 3.78 -2.11
C ASP A 16 -16.87 2.29 -1.72
N ASN A 17 -15.92 1.49 -2.21
CA ASN A 17 -15.77 0.06 -1.92
C ASN A 17 -14.47 -0.25 -1.13
N ALA A 18 -13.92 0.71 -0.37
CA ALA A 18 -12.62 0.59 0.29
C ALA A 18 -12.44 -0.70 1.10
N ILE A 19 -13.44 -1.06 1.92
CA ILE A 19 -13.37 -2.26 2.78
C ILE A 19 -13.18 -3.54 1.97
N LYS A 20 -13.97 -3.70 0.88
CA LYS A 20 -13.85 -4.84 -0.05
C LYS A 20 -12.42 -4.95 -0.58
N TYR A 21 -11.86 -3.84 -1.04
CA TYR A 21 -10.54 -3.81 -1.66
C TYR A 21 -9.38 -4.02 -0.68
N ILE A 22 -9.50 -3.48 0.54
CA ILE A 22 -8.51 -3.75 1.60
C ILE A 22 -8.53 -5.26 1.95
N GLU A 23 -9.70 -5.86 2.10
CA GLU A 23 -9.82 -7.31 2.35
C GLU A 23 -9.23 -8.16 1.22
N SER A 24 -9.47 -7.79 -0.04
CA SER A 24 -8.82 -8.45 -1.19
C SER A 24 -7.29 -8.34 -1.13
N SER A 25 -6.76 -7.17 -0.76
CA SER A 25 -5.31 -6.93 -0.66
C SER A 25 -4.67 -7.73 0.48
N ASP A 26 -5.26 -7.76 1.66
CA ASP A 26 -4.71 -8.47 2.82
C ASP A 26 -4.64 -9.99 2.61
N ASN A 27 -5.63 -10.53 1.90
CA ASN A 27 -5.72 -11.95 1.63
C ASN A 27 -4.75 -12.39 0.51
N LEU A 28 -3.97 -11.50 -0.11
CA LEU A 28 -3.07 -11.87 -1.21
C LEU A 28 -2.01 -12.90 -0.83
N ASN A 29 -1.47 -12.82 0.39
CA ASN A 29 -0.43 -13.75 0.85
C ASN A 29 -0.98 -15.15 1.13
N SER A 30 -2.24 -15.25 1.56
CA SER A 30 -2.95 -16.53 1.76
C SER A 30 -3.66 -17.02 0.50
N ASN A 31 -3.70 -16.20 -0.56
CA ASN A 31 -4.35 -16.53 -1.80
C ASN A 31 -3.60 -17.66 -2.54
N THR A 32 -4.27 -18.80 -2.67
CA THR A 32 -3.79 -20.02 -3.34
C THR A 32 -4.03 -20.02 -4.85
N THR A 33 -4.54 -18.91 -5.42
CA THR A 33 -4.71 -18.74 -6.87
C THR A 33 -3.39 -19.06 -7.58
N ILE A 34 -3.45 -20.12 -8.39
CA ILE A 34 -2.35 -20.57 -9.21
C ILE A 34 -2.31 -19.65 -10.44
N LEU A 35 -1.16 -19.07 -10.74
CA LEU A 35 -0.96 -18.28 -11.95
C LEU A 35 -1.12 -19.17 -13.19
N ASP A 36 -1.41 -18.58 -14.35
CA ASP A 36 -1.35 -19.37 -15.58
C ASP A 36 0.07 -19.90 -15.76
N ALA A 37 0.22 -21.17 -16.19
CA ALA A 37 1.53 -21.77 -16.41
C ALA A 37 2.33 -21.04 -17.50
N GLN A 38 1.66 -20.29 -18.36
CA GLN A 38 2.25 -19.52 -19.45
C GLN A 38 2.53 -18.06 -19.06
N ASP A 39 2.04 -17.58 -17.90
CA ASP A 39 2.43 -16.29 -17.35
C ASP A 39 3.84 -16.37 -16.74
N ASN A 40 4.70 -15.42 -17.07
CA ASN A 40 6.13 -15.52 -16.74
C ASN A 40 6.67 -14.27 -16.04
N CYS A 41 6.36 -14.16 -14.75
CA CYS A 41 6.91 -13.13 -13.86
C CYS A 41 8.45 -13.16 -13.73
N THR A 42 9.10 -14.29 -14.06
CA THR A 42 10.56 -14.37 -14.05
C THR A 42 11.18 -13.62 -15.23
N THR A 43 10.61 -13.78 -16.43
CA THR A 43 11.07 -13.02 -17.61
C THR A 43 10.67 -11.56 -17.54
N PHE A 44 9.44 -11.28 -17.09
CA PHE A 44 8.96 -9.94 -16.79
C PHE A 44 9.97 -9.18 -15.90
N SER A 45 10.33 -9.76 -14.76
CA SER A 45 11.15 -9.07 -13.76
C SER A 45 12.58 -8.79 -14.22
N LYS A 46 13.13 -9.61 -15.11
CA LYS A 46 14.43 -9.36 -15.73
C LYS A 46 14.42 -8.18 -16.70
N VAL A 47 13.29 -7.91 -17.34
CA VAL A 47 13.15 -6.87 -18.36
C VAL A 47 12.67 -5.55 -17.73
N TYR A 48 11.60 -5.60 -16.95
CA TYR A 48 10.87 -4.42 -16.48
C TYR A 48 11.26 -3.95 -15.07
N THR A 49 11.91 -4.81 -14.29
CA THR A 49 12.36 -4.52 -12.92
C THR A 49 13.79 -5.02 -12.69
N SER A 50 14.66 -4.88 -13.68
CA SER A 50 16.01 -5.48 -13.71
C SER A 50 16.89 -5.06 -12.53
N SER A 51 16.68 -3.87 -11.98
CA SER A 51 17.38 -3.38 -10.78
C SER A 51 16.98 -4.11 -9.50
N ASN A 52 15.82 -4.77 -9.48
CA ASN A 52 15.30 -5.48 -8.32
C ASN A 52 14.44 -6.68 -8.72
N ILE A 53 15.08 -7.67 -9.35
CA ILE A 53 14.43 -8.83 -9.99
C ILE A 53 13.54 -9.60 -8.99
N ALA A 54 14.04 -9.86 -7.78
CA ALA A 54 13.30 -10.63 -6.77
C ALA A 54 12.02 -9.91 -6.33
N ILE A 55 12.11 -8.61 -6.04
CA ILE A 55 10.94 -7.81 -5.65
C ILE A 55 9.98 -7.65 -6.82
N GLY A 56 10.48 -7.37 -8.02
CA GLY A 56 9.64 -7.22 -9.22
C GLY A 56 8.90 -8.50 -9.60
N LYS A 57 9.55 -9.67 -9.47
CA LYS A 57 8.90 -10.97 -9.65
C LYS A 57 7.74 -11.15 -8.66
N LYS A 58 8.00 -10.91 -7.37
CA LYS A 58 6.97 -11.02 -6.32
C LYS A 58 5.82 -10.04 -6.57
N LEU A 59 6.11 -8.80 -6.96
CA LEU A 59 5.09 -7.80 -7.25
C LEU A 59 4.22 -8.19 -8.45
N CYS A 60 4.82 -8.75 -9.52
CA CYS A 60 4.10 -9.31 -10.66
C CYS A 60 3.12 -10.41 -10.22
N GLU A 61 3.58 -11.36 -9.40
CA GLU A 61 2.75 -12.46 -8.91
C GLU A 61 1.58 -11.97 -8.04
N LEU A 62 1.84 -11.02 -7.14
CA LEU A 62 0.82 -10.42 -6.28
C LEU A 62 -0.19 -9.60 -7.09
N PHE A 63 0.25 -8.83 -8.09
CA PHE A 63 -0.63 -8.05 -8.95
C PHE A 63 -1.57 -8.96 -9.76
N ILE A 64 -1.05 -10.06 -10.33
CA ILE A 64 -1.87 -11.05 -11.05
C ILE A 64 -2.94 -11.66 -10.13
N LYS A 65 -2.55 -12.05 -8.91
CA LYS A 65 -3.50 -12.58 -7.92
C LYS A 65 -4.56 -11.56 -7.53
N LEU A 66 -4.18 -10.30 -7.36
CA LEU A 66 -5.11 -9.23 -7.03
C LEU A 66 -6.08 -8.96 -8.18
N TYR A 67 -5.57 -8.83 -9.40
CA TYR A 67 -6.37 -8.67 -10.62
C TYR A 67 -7.41 -9.80 -10.76
N ARG A 68 -6.99 -11.07 -10.57
CA ARG A 68 -7.88 -12.24 -10.64
C ARG A 68 -8.91 -12.30 -9.50
N SER A 69 -8.69 -11.60 -8.40
CA SER A 69 -9.67 -11.51 -7.31
C SER A 69 -10.85 -10.59 -7.63
N PHE A 70 -10.77 -9.83 -8.72
CA PHE A 70 -11.78 -8.88 -9.16
C PHE A 70 -12.51 -9.40 -10.40
N THR A 71 -13.83 -9.45 -10.34
CA THR A 71 -14.67 -10.02 -11.41
C THR A 71 -15.11 -9.00 -12.44
N ASN A 72 -15.07 -7.71 -12.11
CA ASN A 72 -15.63 -6.65 -12.95
C ASN A 72 -14.55 -5.95 -13.78
N VAL A 73 -13.26 -6.19 -13.53
CA VAL A 73 -12.14 -5.67 -14.34
C VAL A 73 -12.18 -6.09 -15.81
N THR A 74 -12.95 -7.12 -16.16
CA THR A 74 -13.18 -7.57 -17.54
C THR A 74 -14.57 -7.20 -18.09
N GLN A 75 -15.41 -6.52 -17.29
CA GLN A 75 -16.80 -6.20 -17.63
C GLN A 75 -16.99 -4.68 -17.73
N GLU A 76 -16.60 -4.06 -18.85
CA GLU A 76 -16.62 -2.60 -19.04
C GLU A 76 -17.98 -1.92 -18.77
N SER A 77 -19.08 -2.65 -18.95
CA SER A 77 -20.44 -2.17 -18.69
C SER A 77 -20.84 -2.16 -17.20
N HIS A 78 -20.08 -2.84 -16.33
CA HIS A 78 -20.39 -2.90 -14.91
C HIS A 78 -19.96 -1.61 -14.20
N GLU A 79 -20.80 -1.10 -13.29
CA GLU A 79 -20.53 0.14 -12.55
C GLU A 79 -19.23 0.14 -11.72
N ASP A 80 -18.74 -1.04 -11.32
CA ASP A 80 -17.55 -1.22 -10.50
C ASP A 80 -16.29 -1.44 -11.36
N TYR A 81 -16.41 -1.62 -12.69
CA TYR A 81 -15.26 -1.80 -13.58
C TYR A 81 -14.19 -0.74 -13.35
N LYS A 82 -14.60 0.55 -13.37
CA LYS A 82 -13.67 1.67 -13.15
C LYS A 82 -13.10 1.65 -11.75
N LYS A 83 -13.92 1.38 -10.72
CA LYS A 83 -13.48 1.37 -9.32
C LYS A 83 -12.44 0.28 -9.06
N GLU A 84 -12.62 -0.92 -9.62
CA GLU A 84 -11.65 -2.01 -9.49
C GLU A 84 -10.34 -1.67 -10.20
N TRP A 85 -10.38 -1.09 -11.39
CA TRP A 85 -9.18 -0.61 -12.08
C TRP A 85 -8.48 0.54 -11.37
N HIS A 86 -9.22 1.50 -10.80
CA HIS A 86 -8.65 2.59 -10.01
C HIS A 86 -7.98 2.07 -8.74
N PHE A 87 -8.56 1.06 -8.09
CA PHE A 87 -7.92 0.41 -6.95
C PHE A 87 -6.64 -0.34 -7.37
N LEU A 88 -6.67 -1.11 -8.47
CA LEU A 88 -5.47 -1.76 -9.00
C LEU A 88 -4.36 -0.75 -9.32
N ASN A 89 -4.73 0.40 -9.90
CA ASN A 89 -3.79 1.48 -10.18
C ASN A 89 -3.17 2.04 -8.89
N TYR A 90 -4.00 2.35 -7.88
CA TYR A 90 -3.53 2.80 -6.57
C TYR A 90 -2.59 1.77 -5.93
N TRP A 91 -3.01 0.51 -5.85
CA TRP A 91 -2.26 -0.58 -5.23
C TRP A 91 -0.89 -0.76 -5.90
N LEU A 92 -0.83 -0.67 -7.23
CA LEU A 92 0.43 -0.77 -7.95
C LEU A 92 1.35 0.42 -7.67
N ASN A 93 0.82 1.64 -7.71
CA ASN A 93 1.60 2.86 -7.47
C ASN A 93 2.21 2.87 -6.06
N ILE A 94 1.43 2.53 -5.02
CA ILE A 94 1.95 2.51 -3.64
C ILE A 94 3.02 1.42 -3.48
N ASN A 95 2.82 0.23 -4.06
CA ASN A 95 3.80 -0.85 -3.96
C ASN A 95 5.08 -0.58 -4.76
N ILE A 96 5.01 0.11 -5.91
CA ILE A 96 6.20 0.57 -6.63
C ILE A 96 6.98 1.58 -5.77
N SER A 97 6.27 2.57 -5.21
CA SER A 97 6.85 3.63 -4.38
C SER A 97 7.52 3.08 -3.11
N GLU A 98 6.81 2.28 -2.32
CA GLU A 98 7.30 1.76 -1.04
C GLU A 98 8.46 0.78 -1.20
N LYS A 99 8.40 -0.07 -2.23
CA LYS A 99 9.44 -1.07 -2.48
C LYS A 99 10.66 -0.50 -3.18
N LYS A 100 10.62 0.80 -3.54
CA LYS A 100 11.68 1.49 -4.28
C LYS A 100 12.16 0.65 -5.45
N LEU A 101 11.19 0.15 -6.22
CA LEU A 101 11.51 -0.31 -7.57
C LEU A 101 12.17 0.86 -8.31
N ASN A 102 13.01 0.57 -9.30
CA ASN A 102 13.86 1.54 -9.99
C ASN A 102 13.23 2.95 -10.12
N GLU A 103 14.02 4.02 -10.07
CA GLU A 103 13.54 5.40 -10.27
C GLU A 103 12.75 5.57 -11.59
N ASP A 104 13.00 4.70 -12.58
CA ASP A 104 12.31 4.66 -13.87
C ASP A 104 11.12 3.65 -13.95
N THR A 105 10.80 2.89 -12.88
CA THR A 105 9.69 1.92 -12.90
C THR A 105 8.35 2.63 -12.79
N CYS A 106 7.71 2.84 -13.95
CA CYS A 106 6.40 3.45 -14.07
C CYS A 106 5.26 2.42 -13.99
N ALA A 107 4.09 2.80 -13.46
CA ALA A 107 2.93 1.92 -13.40
C ALA A 107 2.49 1.46 -14.81
N THR A 108 2.56 2.37 -15.79
CA THR A 108 2.30 2.05 -17.20
C THR A 108 3.27 1.01 -17.74
N ASN A 109 4.58 1.25 -17.60
CA ASN A 109 5.62 0.33 -18.08
C ASN A 109 5.54 -1.03 -17.39
N PHE A 110 5.22 -1.03 -16.09
CA PHE A 110 4.99 -2.26 -15.34
C PHE A 110 3.84 -3.07 -15.93
N CYS A 111 2.68 -2.46 -16.16
CA CYS A 111 1.56 -3.18 -16.75
C CYS A 111 1.77 -3.52 -18.24
N GLU A 112 2.46 -2.71 -19.03
CA GLU A 112 2.85 -3.09 -20.40
C GLU A 112 3.69 -4.38 -20.38
N GLY A 113 4.64 -4.49 -19.45
CA GLY A 113 5.42 -5.72 -19.27
C GLY A 113 4.57 -6.90 -18.84
N LEU A 114 3.56 -6.70 -17.99
CA LEU A 114 2.59 -7.74 -17.66
C LEU A 114 1.82 -8.20 -18.91
N GLY A 115 1.43 -7.28 -19.80
CA GLY A 115 0.74 -7.64 -21.05
C GLY A 115 1.61 -8.50 -21.96
N ASN A 116 2.91 -8.22 -22.00
CA ASN A 116 3.86 -8.95 -22.84
C ASN A 116 4.28 -10.31 -22.27
N HIS A 117 4.42 -10.42 -20.95
CA HIS A 117 4.96 -11.62 -20.29
C HIS A 117 3.91 -12.47 -19.58
N CYS A 118 2.70 -11.95 -19.40
CA CYS A 118 1.59 -12.60 -18.71
C CYS A 118 0.29 -12.47 -19.53
N ILE A 119 0.42 -12.65 -20.85
CA ILE A 119 -0.65 -12.43 -21.84
C ILE A 119 -1.88 -13.29 -21.57
N TYR A 120 -1.75 -14.44 -20.91
CA TYR A 120 -2.87 -15.35 -20.66
C TYR A 120 -3.77 -14.84 -19.54
N THR A 121 -3.22 -14.20 -18.51
CA THR A 121 -4.03 -13.45 -17.55
C THR A 121 -4.61 -12.17 -18.15
N PHE A 122 -3.82 -11.46 -18.96
CA PHE A 122 -4.16 -10.13 -19.45
C PHE A 122 -4.57 -10.13 -20.93
N PHE A 123 -5.23 -11.20 -21.40
CA PHE A 123 -5.69 -11.33 -22.79
C PHE A 123 -6.83 -10.36 -23.08
N MET A 124 -6.51 -9.08 -23.15
CA MET A 124 -7.41 -7.97 -23.43
C MET A 124 -6.81 -7.18 -24.59
N THR A 125 -7.64 -6.82 -25.55
CA THR A 125 -7.22 -6.08 -26.75
C THR A 125 -6.60 -4.72 -26.44
N SER A 126 -6.83 -4.19 -25.23
CA SER A 126 -6.38 -2.85 -24.79
C SER A 126 -5.79 -2.88 -23.38
N PHE A 127 -4.84 -3.79 -23.10
CA PHE A 127 -4.10 -3.82 -21.83
C PHE A 127 -2.70 -3.16 -21.97
N PRO A 128 -2.27 -2.33 -20.99
CA PRO A 128 -3.06 -1.82 -19.87
C PRO A 128 -4.17 -0.85 -20.32
N PRO A 129 -5.31 -0.81 -19.61
CA PRO A 129 -6.32 0.20 -19.89
C PRO A 129 -5.78 1.60 -19.54
N PRO A 130 -6.30 2.68 -20.15
CA PRO A 130 -5.88 4.07 -19.88
C PRO A 130 -6.02 4.54 -18.41
N ILE A 131 -6.71 3.75 -17.59
CA ILE A 131 -6.90 3.92 -16.14
C ILE A 131 -5.63 3.55 -15.34
N ILE A 132 -4.72 2.77 -15.92
CA ILE A 132 -3.38 2.54 -15.34
C ILE A 132 -2.48 3.71 -15.69
N TYR A 133 -1.94 4.38 -14.66
CA TYR A 133 -1.06 5.51 -14.81
C TYR A 133 -0.28 5.82 -13.52
N ASN A 134 0.81 6.58 -13.62
CA ASN A 134 1.53 7.04 -12.45
C ASN A 134 0.76 8.14 -11.72
N ILE A 135 0.33 7.85 -10.49
CA ILE A 135 -0.38 8.81 -9.64
C ILE A 135 0.63 9.85 -9.15
N ARG A 136 0.26 11.13 -9.17
CA ARG A 136 1.09 12.20 -8.58
C ARG A 136 1.36 11.89 -7.11
N GLU A 137 2.59 12.07 -6.66
CA GLU A 137 3.02 11.71 -5.29
C GLU A 137 2.12 12.34 -4.21
N GLU A 138 1.76 13.62 -4.36
CA GLU A 138 0.87 14.31 -3.43
C GLU A 138 -0.54 13.68 -3.32
N ASP A 139 -1.06 13.12 -4.43
CA ASP A 139 -2.35 12.42 -4.43
C ASP A 139 -2.21 11.01 -3.93
N LEU A 140 -1.11 10.33 -4.25
CA LEU A 140 -0.82 8.99 -3.73
C LEU A 140 -0.72 9.02 -2.20
N ASN A 141 -0.06 10.04 -1.64
CA ASN A 141 0.03 10.24 -0.19
C ASN A 141 -1.34 10.49 0.45
N LYS A 142 -2.20 11.29 -0.18
CA LYS A 142 -3.59 11.52 0.27
C LYS A 142 -4.42 10.24 0.21
N MET A 143 -4.31 9.48 -0.87
CA MET A 143 -5.00 8.19 -1.00
C MET A 143 -4.50 7.19 0.06
N ASN A 144 -3.20 7.14 0.33
CA ASN A 144 -2.65 6.27 1.36
C ASN A 144 -3.16 6.63 2.77
N LEU A 145 -3.32 7.92 3.05
CA LEU A 145 -3.94 8.38 4.29
C LEU A 145 -5.40 7.95 4.42
N LEU A 146 -6.20 8.08 3.36
CA LEU A 146 -7.58 7.56 3.32
C LEU A 146 -7.61 6.03 3.48
N TYR A 147 -6.69 5.31 2.83
CA TYR A 147 -6.59 3.86 2.93
C TYR A 147 -6.34 3.42 4.38
N GLY A 148 -5.35 4.03 5.05
CA GLY A 148 -5.05 3.77 6.46
C GLY A 148 -6.23 4.09 7.40
N LEU A 149 -6.99 5.15 7.10
CA LEU A 149 -8.23 5.45 7.83
C LEU A 149 -9.26 4.32 7.72
N TYR A 150 -9.50 3.79 6.51
CA TYR A 150 -10.41 2.66 6.31
C TYR A 150 -9.88 1.35 6.94
N GLU A 151 -8.56 1.11 6.97
CA GLU A 151 -7.96 -0.02 7.69
C GLU A 151 -8.22 0.06 9.20
N ASN A 152 -8.02 1.24 9.78
CA ASN A 152 -8.31 1.50 11.19
C ASN A 152 -9.80 1.30 11.48
N TYR A 153 -10.69 1.87 10.65
CA TYR A 153 -12.13 1.67 10.77
C TYR A 153 -12.51 0.19 10.76
N ARG A 154 -11.98 -0.58 9.81
CA ARG A 154 -12.29 -2.02 9.70
C ARG A 154 -11.88 -2.76 10.96
N THR A 155 -10.70 -2.46 11.50
CA THR A 155 -10.19 -3.06 12.73
C THR A 155 -11.09 -2.74 13.92
N VAL A 156 -11.44 -1.46 14.10
CA VAL A 156 -12.39 -1.02 15.13
C VAL A 156 -13.74 -1.72 14.97
N ASN A 157 -14.31 -1.69 13.77
CA ASN A 157 -15.60 -2.31 13.46
C ASN A 157 -15.60 -3.82 13.77
N ASN A 158 -14.50 -4.52 13.46
CA ASN A 158 -14.36 -5.95 13.75
C ASN A 158 -14.34 -6.27 15.25
N ILE A 159 -13.65 -5.45 16.06
CA ILE A 159 -13.64 -5.59 17.53
C ILE A 159 -15.05 -5.38 18.08
N LEU A 160 -15.72 -4.32 17.62
CA LEU A 160 -17.08 -4.00 18.04
C LEU A 160 -18.10 -5.06 17.61
N SER A 161 -17.96 -5.65 16.42
CA SER A 161 -18.92 -6.64 15.90
C SER A 161 -18.85 -8.00 16.60
N LYS A 162 -17.70 -8.38 17.17
CA LYS A 162 -17.45 -9.74 17.69
C LYS A 162 -17.49 -9.86 19.22
N THR A 163 -17.77 -8.77 19.96
CA THR A 163 -17.73 -8.73 21.45
C THR A 163 -16.49 -9.44 21.99
N GLN A 164 -15.32 -8.87 21.69
CA GLN A 164 -14.01 -9.38 22.09
C GLN A 164 -13.47 -8.51 23.23
N ASP A 165 -13.93 -8.78 24.46
CA ASP A 165 -13.58 -7.99 25.66
C ASP A 165 -12.07 -8.00 25.94
N ASP A 166 -11.34 -8.99 25.42
CA ASP A 166 -9.88 -9.10 25.45
C ASP A 166 -9.16 -8.12 24.50
N LYS A 167 -9.89 -7.28 23.74
CA LYS A 167 -9.33 -6.37 22.73
C LYS A 167 -9.60 -4.88 22.97
N LEU A 168 -9.96 -4.50 24.19
CA LEU A 168 -10.15 -3.09 24.55
C LEU A 168 -8.88 -2.24 24.35
N ASP A 169 -7.71 -2.75 24.70
CA ASP A 169 -6.43 -2.07 24.44
C ASP A 169 -6.20 -1.82 22.94
N LEU A 170 -6.56 -2.80 22.11
CA LEU A 170 -6.46 -2.67 20.65
C LEU A 170 -7.48 -1.66 20.12
N LEU A 171 -8.68 -1.60 20.68
CA LEU A 171 -9.69 -0.60 20.34
C LEU A 171 -9.18 0.82 20.61
N LEU A 172 -8.60 1.04 21.79
CA LEU A 172 -8.05 2.35 22.17
C LEU A 172 -6.88 2.73 21.27
N LYS A 173 -5.93 1.81 21.09
CA LYS A 173 -4.77 2.03 20.20
C LYS A 173 -5.21 2.37 18.77
N THR A 174 -6.18 1.63 18.22
CA THR A 174 -6.62 1.81 16.83
C THR A 174 -7.45 3.07 16.65
N SER A 175 -8.37 3.38 17.57
CA SER A 175 -9.15 4.63 17.52
C SER A 175 -8.26 5.86 17.72
N THR A 176 -7.22 5.76 18.57
CA THR A 176 -6.18 6.81 18.70
C THR A 176 -5.42 7.02 17.41
N LYS A 177 -4.99 5.94 16.74
CA LYS A 177 -4.34 6.06 15.42
C LYS A 177 -5.25 6.71 14.40
N CYS A 178 -6.50 6.24 14.32
CA CYS A 178 -7.52 6.82 13.44
C CYS A 178 -7.69 8.31 13.65
N CYS A 179 -7.64 8.75 14.91
CA CYS A 179 -7.78 10.15 15.30
C CYS A 179 -6.60 11.02 14.83
N SER A 180 -5.37 10.49 14.92
CA SER A 180 -4.17 11.12 14.37
C SER A 180 -4.26 11.27 12.85
N ASP A 181 -4.50 10.16 12.15
CA ASP A 181 -4.59 10.12 10.69
C ASP A 181 -5.72 11.03 10.17
N TYR A 182 -6.87 11.08 10.87
CA TYR A 182 -8.01 11.89 10.50
C TYR A 182 -7.73 13.39 10.66
N THR A 183 -6.99 13.77 11.71
CA THR A 183 -6.59 15.16 11.94
C THR A 183 -5.65 15.64 10.83
N GLU A 184 -4.69 14.80 10.44
CA GLU A 184 -3.81 15.07 9.30
C GLU A 184 -4.61 15.19 8.00
N ALA A 185 -5.54 14.26 7.74
CA ALA A 185 -6.37 14.28 6.54
C ALA A 185 -7.24 15.54 6.47
N LYS A 186 -7.81 15.94 7.61
CA LYS A 186 -8.61 17.17 7.73
C LYS A 186 -7.78 18.41 7.47
N TYR A 187 -6.53 18.45 7.90
CA TYR A 187 -5.61 19.56 7.57
C TYR A 187 -5.31 19.64 6.07
N LEU A 188 -5.11 18.49 5.41
CA LEU A 188 -4.93 18.43 3.96
C LEU A 188 -6.21 18.79 3.18
N CYS A 189 -7.36 18.75 3.85
CA CYS A 189 -8.64 19.20 3.33
C CYS A 189 -8.83 20.72 3.57
N ASN A 190 -8.14 21.55 2.78
CA ASN A 190 -8.15 23.03 2.84
C ASN A 190 -9.49 23.68 2.43
N GLY A 191 -10.63 23.22 2.97
CA GLY A 191 -11.95 23.83 2.81
C GLY A 191 -12.54 23.77 1.40
N GLY A 192 -11.94 23.02 0.48
CA GLY A 192 -12.44 22.84 -0.88
C GLY A 192 -13.19 21.52 -1.07
N ASN A 193 -14.21 21.51 -1.93
CA ASN A 193 -14.92 20.30 -2.37
C ASN A 193 -14.10 19.46 -3.37
N ASN A 194 -12.83 19.18 -3.04
CA ASN A 194 -12.04 18.25 -3.85
C ASN A 194 -12.42 16.78 -3.51
N LYS A 195 -12.11 15.85 -4.41
CA LYS A 195 -12.49 14.43 -4.23
C LYS A 195 -11.90 13.79 -2.98
N PHE A 196 -10.69 14.16 -2.59
CA PHE A 196 -10.10 13.69 -1.33
C PHE A 196 -10.96 14.11 -0.12
N CYS A 197 -11.35 15.39 -0.05
CA CYS A 197 -12.26 15.92 0.98
C CYS A 197 -13.63 15.23 0.96
N ILE A 198 -14.19 14.99 -0.22
CA ILE A 198 -15.48 14.28 -0.37
C ILE A 198 -15.38 12.86 0.19
N GLN A 199 -14.29 12.14 -0.12
CA GLN A 199 -14.06 10.80 0.42
C GLN A 199 -13.75 10.81 1.91
N LEU A 200 -13.07 11.85 2.42
CA LEU A 200 -12.84 12.03 3.85
C LEU A 200 -14.16 12.25 4.62
N GLU A 201 -15.10 13.03 4.10
CA GLU A 201 -16.42 13.20 4.71
C GLU A 201 -17.23 11.89 4.65
N LYS A 202 -17.18 11.12 3.56
CA LYS A 202 -17.78 9.78 3.50
C LYS A 202 -17.18 8.85 4.57
N PHE A 203 -15.87 8.86 4.74
CA PHE A 203 -15.19 8.12 5.80
C PHE A 203 -15.69 8.54 7.19
N LYS A 204 -15.77 9.85 7.45
CA LYS A 204 -16.25 10.40 8.72
C LYS A 204 -17.66 9.92 9.04
N THR A 205 -18.61 10.06 8.10
CA THR A 205 -19.98 9.56 8.27
C THR A 205 -19.99 8.08 8.64
N LYS A 206 -19.22 7.26 7.92
CA LYS A 206 -19.10 5.82 8.21
C LYS A 206 -18.52 5.52 9.58
N TYR A 207 -17.52 6.28 10.03
CA TYR A 207 -16.95 6.11 11.37
C TYR A 207 -17.92 6.52 12.48
N GLU A 208 -18.71 7.59 12.27
CA GLU A 208 -19.71 8.08 13.22
C GLU A 208 -20.84 7.06 13.45
N GLU A 209 -21.13 6.19 12.48
CA GLU A 209 -22.08 5.06 12.65
C GLU A 209 -21.66 4.12 13.80
N LEU A 210 -20.35 3.96 14.04
CA LEU A 210 -19.81 3.13 15.11
C LEU A 210 -20.21 3.64 16.51
N TYR A 211 -20.55 4.93 16.66
CA TYR A 211 -20.88 5.51 17.96
C TYR A 211 -22.11 4.85 18.57
N SER A 212 -23.11 4.54 17.74
CA SER A 212 -24.31 3.83 18.17
C SER A 212 -23.99 2.43 18.68
N THR A 213 -23.05 1.75 18.02
CA THR A 213 -22.59 0.40 18.39
C THR A 213 -21.81 0.43 19.71
N VAL A 214 -20.96 1.44 19.91
CA VAL A 214 -20.21 1.62 21.16
C VAL A 214 -21.14 1.93 22.34
N ASN A 215 -22.14 2.80 22.14
CA ASN A 215 -23.12 3.16 23.17
C ASN A 215 -23.99 1.96 23.61
N GLY A 216 -24.20 0.97 22.73
CA GLY A 216 -24.94 -0.25 23.05
C GLY A 216 -24.14 -1.33 23.76
N LYS A 217 -22.86 -1.09 24.10
CA LYS A 217 -21.96 -2.04 24.76
C LYS A 217 -21.66 -1.65 26.20
N ASP A 218 -20.91 -2.52 26.89
CA ASP A 218 -20.37 -2.22 28.21
C ASP A 218 -19.65 -0.86 28.22
N PRO A 219 -19.83 -0.03 29.27
CA PRO A 219 -19.20 1.29 29.37
C PRO A 219 -17.69 1.29 29.17
N GLU A 220 -17.00 0.17 29.40
CA GLU A 220 -15.57 0.03 29.18
C GLU A 220 -15.19 0.20 27.70
N TYR A 221 -16.06 -0.17 26.75
CA TYR A 221 -15.83 0.10 25.33
C TYR A 221 -15.82 1.60 25.03
N SER A 222 -16.71 2.37 25.67
CA SER A 222 -16.77 3.83 25.49
C SER A 222 -15.52 4.52 26.04
N LYS A 223 -14.94 4.02 27.13
CA LYS A 223 -13.67 4.55 27.68
C LYS A 223 -12.47 4.27 26.77
N ASN A 224 -12.51 3.16 26.05
CA ASN A 224 -11.44 2.69 25.18
C ASN A 224 -11.68 3.01 23.69
N PHE A 225 -12.60 3.92 23.37
CA PHE A 225 -12.92 4.32 22.01
C PHE A 225 -12.91 5.85 21.88
N ILE A 226 -12.16 6.36 20.91
CA ILE A 226 -12.07 7.81 20.64
C ILE A 226 -12.99 8.19 19.49
N LYS A 227 -13.90 9.15 19.73
CA LYS A 227 -14.73 9.72 18.66
C LYS A 227 -13.93 10.71 17.81
N LEU A 228 -14.25 10.82 16.53
CA LEU A 228 -13.61 11.82 15.65
C LEU A 228 -13.82 13.26 16.14
N SER A 229 -14.94 13.54 16.83
CA SER A 229 -15.22 14.84 17.44
C SER A 229 -14.31 15.18 18.62
N GLU A 230 -13.70 14.17 19.25
CA GLU A 230 -12.77 14.32 20.38
C GLU A 230 -11.32 14.47 19.90
N CYS A 231 -11.08 14.29 18.60
CA CYS A 231 -9.77 14.48 18.00
C CYS A 231 -9.34 15.93 18.09
N LYS A 232 -8.32 16.16 18.92
CA LYS A 232 -7.69 17.47 19.05
C LYS A 232 -7.00 17.80 17.74
N ASN A 233 -7.27 19.00 17.21
CA ASN A 233 -6.42 19.57 16.17
C ASN A 233 -5.05 19.83 16.78
N ASN A 234 -4.09 18.93 16.58
CA ASN A 234 -2.72 19.16 16.99
C ASN A 234 -2.10 20.18 16.01
N ASN A 235 -2.39 21.47 16.21
CA ASN A 235 -1.72 22.58 15.51
C ASN A 235 -0.27 22.79 16.02
N ILE A 236 0.46 21.72 16.32
CA ILE A 236 1.86 21.77 16.72
C ILE A 236 2.65 20.88 15.74
N MET A 237 2.76 21.34 14.49
CA MET A 237 3.99 21.13 13.75
C MET A 237 4.94 22.25 14.16
N THR A 238 6.05 21.86 14.78
CA THR A 238 7.25 22.66 14.96
C THR A 238 7.71 23.13 13.58
N THR A 239 7.34 24.36 13.22
CA THR A 239 7.99 25.12 12.16
C THR A 239 9.40 25.49 12.61
N THR A 240 10.33 24.52 12.60
CA THR A 240 11.76 24.87 12.48
C THR A 240 12.06 25.19 11.02
N LEU A 241 11.59 26.36 10.61
CA LEU A 241 12.16 27.11 9.50
C LEU A 241 13.27 28.00 10.09
N VAL A 242 14.50 27.50 10.12
CA VAL A 242 15.69 28.36 10.01
C VAL A 242 16.77 27.60 9.25
N GLY A 243 17.03 28.03 8.00
CA GLY A 243 18.36 27.97 7.40
C GLY A 243 18.65 26.85 6.40
N THR A 244 18.52 27.21 5.11
CA THR A 244 19.26 26.71 3.93
C THR A 244 18.99 25.30 3.38
N THR A 245 18.34 25.32 2.22
CA THR A 245 18.54 24.50 1.01
C THR A 245 18.26 22.98 1.04
N VAL A 246 17.22 22.63 0.26
CA VAL A 246 16.92 21.34 -0.38
C VAL A 246 16.38 20.23 0.53
N GLY A 247 15.05 20.13 0.54
CA GLY A 247 14.32 18.88 0.31
C GLY A 247 14.51 17.76 1.31
N LEU A 248 13.99 17.91 2.53
CA LEU A 248 13.57 16.79 3.37
C LEU A 248 12.36 17.22 4.20
N VAL A 249 11.15 16.92 3.71
CA VAL A 249 9.99 16.75 4.59
C VAL A 249 10.32 15.53 5.46
N PRO A 250 10.32 15.62 6.80
CA PRO A 250 10.42 14.42 7.62
C PRO A 250 9.15 13.60 7.42
N LEU A 251 9.19 12.63 6.51
CA LEU A 251 8.25 11.53 6.41
C LEU A 251 8.36 10.71 7.71
N LEU A 252 7.73 11.19 8.77
CA LEU A 252 7.35 10.35 9.90
C LEU A 252 6.02 9.68 9.59
N VAL A 253 5.94 9.01 8.43
CA VAL A 253 4.98 7.92 8.21
C VAL A 253 5.50 6.74 9.00
N GLY A 254 5.23 6.77 10.30
CA GLY A 254 5.43 5.64 11.19
C GLY A 254 4.44 4.52 10.85
N LEU A 255 4.79 3.71 9.86
CA LEU A 255 4.29 2.34 9.71
C LEU A 255 5.48 1.41 9.49
N TYR A 256 6.31 1.30 10.52
CA TYR A 256 7.10 0.08 10.72
C TYR A 256 6.58 -0.63 11.98
N LYS A 257 5.87 -1.74 11.73
CA LYS A 257 5.64 -2.90 12.62
C LYS A 257 4.79 -2.70 13.86
N TYR A 258 3.70 -3.48 13.95
CA TYR A 258 3.67 -4.69 14.79
C TYR A 258 2.31 -5.41 14.67
N GLY A 259 2.34 -6.72 14.35
CA GLY A 259 1.36 -7.67 14.88
C GLY A 259 0.41 -8.41 13.93
N SER A 260 0.91 -9.14 12.94
CA SER A 260 0.30 -10.41 12.50
C SER A 260 1.33 -11.25 11.75
N ASN A 261 1.81 -12.33 12.38
CA ASN A 261 2.66 -13.40 11.84
C ASN A 261 3.83 -12.99 10.90
N ASP A 262 4.86 -12.40 11.50
CA ASP A 262 6.03 -11.83 10.80
C ASP A 262 7.30 -12.69 11.00
N GLY A 263 7.15 -14.02 10.95
CA GLY A 263 8.25 -14.97 11.18
C GLY A 263 9.20 -15.18 9.98
N GLU A 264 8.75 -14.91 8.75
CA GLU A 264 9.56 -15.19 7.54
C GLU A 264 10.00 -13.94 6.77
N MET A 265 9.23 -12.85 6.81
CA MET A 265 9.54 -11.68 5.96
C MET A 265 10.74 -10.87 6.45
N ARG A 266 11.08 -10.98 7.74
CA ARG A 266 12.28 -10.35 8.33
C ARG A 266 13.57 -11.13 8.02
N ASN A 267 13.48 -12.42 7.71
CA ASN A 267 14.65 -13.25 7.41
C ASN A 267 15.19 -13.01 6.00
N ILE A 268 14.36 -12.58 5.04
CA ILE A 268 14.78 -12.37 3.65
C ILE A 268 15.67 -11.12 3.50
N MET A 269 15.38 -10.03 4.22
CA MET A 269 16.27 -8.86 4.25
C MET A 269 17.63 -9.15 4.92
N LEU A 270 17.71 -10.14 5.81
CA LEU A 270 18.94 -10.49 6.52
C LEU A 270 19.78 -11.55 5.78
N MET A 271 19.15 -12.48 5.05
CA MET A 271 19.88 -13.49 4.26
C MET A 271 20.67 -12.90 3.09
N ASP A 272 20.19 -11.83 2.46
CA ASP A 272 20.91 -11.13 1.39
C ASP A 272 22.04 -10.20 1.90
N GLN A 273 22.08 -9.93 3.21
CA GLN A 273 23.19 -9.20 3.83
C GLN A 273 24.33 -10.12 4.25
N GLU A 274 24.07 -11.43 4.45
CA GLU A 274 25.10 -12.43 4.78
C GLU A 274 25.69 -13.15 3.54
N SER A 275 25.09 -13.05 2.36
CA SER A 275 25.64 -13.63 1.12
C SER A 275 26.73 -12.77 0.45
N GLY A 276 27.04 -11.62 1.03
CA GLY A 276 28.01 -10.65 0.53
C GLY A 276 29.36 -10.65 1.23
N HIS A 277 30.01 -11.79 1.52
CA HIS A 277 31.46 -11.81 1.74
C HIS A 277 32.13 -13.21 1.67
N ILE A 278 33.18 -13.26 0.83
CA ILE A 278 34.36 -14.16 0.84
C ILE A 278 34.29 -15.44 -0.02
N SER A 279 34.90 -15.36 -1.21
CA SER A 279 35.88 -16.36 -1.66
C SER A 279 37.01 -15.72 -2.49
N SER A 280 37.87 -14.94 -1.83
CA SER A 280 39.21 -14.68 -2.36
C SER A 280 40.06 -15.93 -2.13
N GLN A 281 40.14 -16.82 -3.13
CA GLN A 281 41.15 -17.87 -3.16
C GLN A 281 42.56 -17.24 -3.14
N LYS A 282 43.21 -17.24 -1.97
CA LYS A 282 44.66 -17.08 -1.88
C LYS A 282 45.31 -18.39 -2.34
N GLY A 283 45.73 -18.43 -3.59
CA GLY A 283 46.67 -19.43 -4.08
C GLY A 283 48.00 -19.29 -3.34
N ILE A 284 48.41 -20.38 -2.69
CA ILE A 284 49.71 -20.51 -2.03
C ILE A 284 50.76 -20.72 -3.12
N TYR A 285 51.58 -19.70 -3.41
CA TYR A 285 52.83 -19.88 -4.14
C TYR A 285 54.00 -19.86 -3.16
N ASN A 286 54.61 -21.03 -2.98
CA ASN A 286 55.87 -21.24 -2.27
C ASN A 286 57.02 -20.58 -3.04
N ILE A 287 57.65 -19.56 -2.45
CA ILE A 287 58.96 -19.07 -2.90
C ILE A 287 60.02 -19.67 -1.96
N LYS A 288 60.73 -20.69 -2.45
CA LYS A 288 62.00 -21.14 -1.86
C LYS A 288 63.09 -20.19 -2.33
N TYR A 289 63.66 -19.42 -1.42
CA TYR A 289 64.99 -18.84 -1.62
C TYR A 289 66.03 -19.96 -1.49
N HIS A 290 66.88 -20.12 -2.51
CA HIS A 290 68.18 -20.77 -2.35
C HIS A 290 69.23 -19.66 -2.38
N SER A 291 69.98 -19.56 -1.30
CA SER A 291 71.22 -18.81 -1.20
C SER A 291 72.36 -19.83 -1.17
N VAL A 292 73.09 -19.97 -2.28
CA VAL A 292 74.55 -19.84 -2.46
C VAL A 292 74.80 -19.77 -3.96
#